data_AF-A0A1H8UF69-F1
#
_entry.id   AF-A0A1H8UF69-F1
#
_cell.length_a   1.000
_cell.length_b   1.000
_cell.length_c   1.000
_cell.angle_alpha   90.00
_cell.angle_beta   90.00
_cell.angle_gamma   90.00
#
_symmetry.space_group_name_H-M   'P 1'
#
loop_
_entity.id
_entity.type
_entity.pdbx_description
1 polymer ?
#
loop_
_entity_poly.entity_id
_entity_poly.type
_entity_poly.pdbx_seq_one_letter_code
_entity_poly.pdbx_strand_id
1 'polypeptide(L)'
;MTSTEQDNCKRYVWFGPYGDGLELRFEPTFDIALGSTRRAKAVIRRVLRVLRKWRLEATLDDIGARAIIPTSSFQMSALLAAIDAEIAAFKSERIHAKVVEEILAISAQERLRWTKNGRLPTSGHTSFQNGKKSIFLVLYPAAAIASLARSPEQVEAWRQADTDTAKHAVRRESKSTA
;
A
#
# COMPACT_ATOMS: atom_id res chain seq x y z
N MET A 1 -17.32 11.72 -29.79
CA MET A 1 -15.95 12.28 -29.71
C MET A 1 -16.15 13.76 -29.39
N THR A 2 -15.95 14.28 -28.19
CA THR A 2 -14.87 14.10 -27.22
C THR A 2 -15.37 14.59 -25.86
N SER A 3 -15.31 13.75 -24.81
CA SER A 3 -15.22 14.18 -23.40
C SER A 3 -15.15 12.91 -22.56
N THR A 4 -14.04 12.19 -22.69
CA THR A 4 -13.75 10.98 -21.91
C THR A 4 -12.26 11.01 -21.54
N GLU A 5 -11.79 12.13 -21.00
CA GLU A 5 -10.44 12.27 -20.46
C GLU A 5 -10.39 13.15 -19.20
N GLN A 6 -11.53 13.29 -18.50
CA GLN A 6 -11.58 14.07 -17.25
C GLN A 6 -11.79 13.20 -16.00
N ASP A 7 -11.89 11.87 -16.14
CA ASP A 7 -12.32 10.98 -15.05
C ASP A 7 -11.22 10.09 -14.45
N ASN A 8 -9.94 10.48 -14.57
CA ASN A 8 -8.84 9.67 -13.99
C ASN A 8 -7.77 10.47 -13.22
N CYS A 9 -7.97 11.77 -13.01
CA CYS A 9 -7.06 12.57 -12.18
C CYS A 9 -7.43 12.44 -10.70
N LYS A 10 -7.08 11.30 -10.08
CA LYS A 10 -7.03 11.16 -8.62
C LYS A 10 -5.90 12.06 -8.10
N ARG A 11 -6.15 13.37 -8.00
CA ARG A 11 -5.18 14.40 -7.56
C ARG A 11 -4.81 14.18 -6.10
N TYR A 12 -3.72 13.44 -5.87
CA TYR A 12 -3.00 13.35 -4.59
C TYR A 12 -2.07 14.55 -4.35
N VAL A 13 -2.09 15.54 -5.25
CA VAL A 13 -1.34 16.79 -5.14
C VAL A 13 -2.30 17.96 -5.24
N TRP A 14 -2.16 18.91 -4.33
CA TRP A 14 -2.86 20.18 -4.32
C TRP A 14 -1.86 21.32 -4.34
N PHE A 15 -2.27 22.43 -4.92
CA PHE A 15 -1.49 23.64 -5.02
C PHE A 15 -2.24 24.81 -4.40
N GLY A 16 -1.54 25.65 -3.65
CA GLY A 16 -2.07 26.86 -3.06
C GLY A 16 -1.10 28.03 -3.18
N PRO A 17 -1.57 29.28 -3.14
CA PRO A 17 -0.68 30.44 -3.09
C PRO A 17 0.08 30.48 -1.76
N TYR A 18 1.37 30.85 -1.78
CA TYR A 18 2.18 31.02 -0.58
C TYR A 18 3.21 32.14 -0.77
N GLY A 19 2.91 33.33 -0.25
CA GLY A 19 3.72 34.53 -0.52
C GLY A 19 3.84 34.79 -2.01
N ASP A 20 5.07 34.97 -2.50
CA ASP A 20 5.39 35.07 -3.94
C ASP A 20 5.59 33.70 -4.62
N GLY A 21 5.39 32.62 -3.88
CA GLY A 21 5.56 31.22 -4.26
C GLY A 21 4.25 30.45 -4.37
N LEU A 22 4.39 29.14 -4.61
CA LEU A 22 3.30 28.19 -4.68
C LEU A 22 3.55 27.04 -3.70
N GLU A 23 2.62 26.79 -2.79
CA GLU A 23 2.68 25.63 -1.90
C GLU A 23 2.17 24.39 -2.63
N LEU A 24 2.98 23.33 -2.66
CA LEU A 24 2.60 21.99 -3.06
C LEU A 24 2.27 21.19 -1.79
N ARG A 25 1.10 20.55 -1.78
CA ARG A 25 0.72 19.57 -0.75
C ARG A 25 0.49 18.20 -1.38
N PHE A 26 1.05 17.16 -0.79
CA PHE A 26 0.85 15.77 -1.16
C PHE A 26 0.19 15.03 -0.01
N GLU A 27 -0.90 14.32 -0.29
CA GLU A 27 -1.62 13.47 0.66
C GLU A 27 -1.86 12.09 0.03
N PRO A 28 -1.49 10.99 0.71
CA PRO A 28 -1.67 9.66 0.17
C PRO A 28 -3.14 9.24 0.18
N THR A 29 -3.65 8.90 -1.00
CA THR A 29 -5.01 8.37 -1.13
C THR A 29 -5.09 6.88 -0.78
N PHE A 30 -6.31 6.38 -0.58
CA PHE A 30 -6.56 4.95 -0.37
C PHE A 30 -5.95 4.10 -1.49
N ASP A 31 -6.04 4.51 -2.76
CA ASP A 31 -5.47 3.73 -3.87
C ASP A 31 -3.93 3.62 -3.84
N ILE A 32 -3.25 4.56 -3.18
CA ILE A 32 -1.79 4.56 -3.03
C ILE A 32 -1.39 3.73 -1.81
N ALA A 33 -2.09 3.95 -0.69
CA ALA A 33 -1.76 3.34 0.60
C ALA A 33 -2.44 1.99 0.87
N LEU A 34 -3.49 1.66 0.11
CA LEU A 34 -4.39 0.52 0.34
C LEU A 34 -4.96 0.49 1.76
N GLY A 35 -5.27 1.66 2.32
CA GLY A 35 -5.75 1.79 3.70
C GLY A 35 -4.70 1.55 4.80
N SER A 36 -3.46 1.19 4.44
CA SER A 36 -2.39 0.96 5.43
C SER A 36 -1.71 2.26 5.86
N THR A 37 -1.69 2.52 7.16
CA THR A 37 -0.98 3.64 7.77
C THR A 37 0.54 3.52 7.56
N ARG A 38 1.07 2.28 7.56
CA ARG A 38 2.49 2.02 7.25
C ARG A 38 2.83 2.41 5.82
N ARG A 39 1.97 2.06 4.86
CA ARG A 39 2.16 2.45 3.45
C ARG A 39 1.99 3.95 3.25
N ALA A 40 1.00 4.58 3.87
CA ALA A 40 0.80 6.03 3.83
C ALA A 40 2.08 6.76 4.28
N LYS A 41 2.63 6.40 5.46
CA LYS A 41 3.89 6.98 5.96
C LYS A 41 5.07 6.70 5.03
N ALA A 42 5.14 5.51 4.43
CA ALA A 42 6.23 5.15 3.52
C ALA A 42 6.21 5.98 2.23
N VAL A 43 5.04 6.18 1.62
CA VAL A 43 4.92 6.97 0.39
C VAL A 43 5.13 8.46 0.66
N ILE A 44 4.65 9.00 1.79
CA ILE A 44 4.92 10.40 2.19
C ILE A 44 6.45 10.63 2.26
N ARG A 45 7.19 9.72 2.89
CA ARG A 45 8.66 9.81 2.96
C ARG A 45 9.34 9.70 1.59
N ARG A 46 8.76 8.96 0.64
CA ARG A 46 9.27 8.86 -0.73
C ARG A 46 9.05 10.16 -1.49
N VAL A 47 7.84 10.69 -1.47
CA VAL A 47 7.53 11.98 -2.10
C VAL A 47 8.36 13.09 -1.47
N LEU A 48 8.52 13.11 -0.14
CA LEU A 48 9.40 14.06 0.54
C LEU A 48 10.86 13.99 0.03
N ARG A 49 11.38 12.79 -0.21
CA ARG A 49 12.73 12.62 -0.81
C ARG A 49 12.79 13.14 -2.24
N VAL A 50 11.75 12.92 -3.04
CA VAL A 50 11.65 13.52 -4.38
C VAL A 50 11.69 15.04 -4.26
N LEU A 51 10.82 15.64 -3.46
CA LEU A 51 10.75 17.10 -3.28
C LEU A 51 12.11 17.69 -2.85
N ARG A 52 12.81 17.05 -1.91
CA ARG A 52 14.15 17.46 -1.46
C ARG A 52 15.22 17.31 -2.55
N LYS A 53 15.13 16.30 -3.40
CA LYS A 53 16.03 16.12 -4.56
C LYS A 53 15.91 17.29 -5.54
N TRP A 54 14.72 17.88 -5.64
CA TRP A 54 14.44 19.10 -6.40
C TRP A 54 14.82 20.40 -5.66
N ARG A 55 15.52 20.30 -4.52
CA ARG A 55 15.96 21.43 -3.67
C ARG A 55 14.80 22.30 -3.16
N LEU A 56 13.61 21.72 -3.03
CA LEU A 56 12.47 22.40 -2.43
C LEU A 56 12.55 22.34 -0.90
N GLU A 57 12.13 23.41 -0.25
CA GLU A 57 11.91 23.43 1.19
C GLU A 57 10.70 22.56 1.53
N ALA A 58 10.97 21.30 1.86
CA ALA A 58 9.94 20.29 2.04
C ALA A 58 9.88 19.76 3.48
N THR A 59 8.67 19.81 4.05
CA THR A 59 8.35 19.39 5.41
C THR A 59 7.32 18.28 5.42
N LEU A 60 7.32 17.50 6.49
CA LEU A 60 6.30 16.50 6.76
C LEU A 60 5.26 17.09 7.72
N ASP A 61 4.00 16.77 7.52
CA ASP A 61 2.94 16.99 8.50
C ASP A 61 2.23 15.68 8.82
N ASP A 62 1.19 15.74 9.64
CA ASP A 62 0.45 14.55 10.09
C ASP A 62 -0.32 13.84 8.96
N ILE A 63 -0.57 14.54 7.85
CA ILE A 63 -1.45 14.13 6.77
C ILE A 63 -0.64 13.78 5.50
N GLY A 64 0.56 14.33 5.34
CA GLY A 64 1.22 14.41 4.05
C GLY A 64 2.61 15.05 4.03
N ALA A 65 3.02 15.45 2.84
CA ALA A 65 4.23 16.23 2.59
C ALA A 65 3.88 17.59 1.99
N ARG A 66 4.57 18.63 2.44
CA ARG A 66 4.42 19.99 1.93
C ARG A 66 5.74 20.50 1.38
N ALA A 67 5.69 21.32 0.34
CA ALA A 67 6.86 22.00 -0.21
C ALA A 67 6.50 23.38 -0.76
N ILE A 68 7.43 24.32 -0.64
CA ILE A 68 7.32 25.65 -1.26
C ILE A 68 8.04 25.62 -2.61
N ILE A 69 7.32 25.99 -3.66
CA ILE A 69 7.82 26.08 -5.04
C ILE A 69 8.00 27.55 -5.39
N PRO A 70 9.21 27.98 -5.80
CA PRO A 70 9.42 29.33 -6.29
C PRO A 70 8.71 29.50 -7.65
N THR A 71 7.93 30.57 -7.79
CA THR A 71 7.08 30.81 -8.99
C THR A 71 7.90 31.13 -10.25
N SER A 72 9.15 31.56 -10.11
CA SER A 72 10.03 31.90 -11.24
C SER A 72 10.56 30.64 -11.96
N SER A 73 10.08 30.39 -13.19
CA SER A 73 10.64 29.41 -14.15
C SER A 73 10.77 27.94 -13.69
N PHE A 74 10.06 27.55 -12.62
CA PHE A 74 10.14 26.20 -12.08
C PHE A 74 9.53 25.15 -13.03
N GLN A 75 10.24 24.04 -13.24
CA GLN A 75 9.84 22.96 -14.16
C GLN A 75 8.75 22.07 -13.52
N MET A 76 7.53 22.61 -13.39
CA MET A 76 6.42 21.96 -12.70
C MET A 76 6.05 20.60 -13.30
N SER A 77 5.98 20.50 -14.63
CA SER A 77 5.63 19.26 -15.33
C SER A 77 6.62 18.13 -15.02
N ALA A 78 7.91 18.45 -14.98
CA ALA A 78 8.95 17.48 -14.67
C ALA A 78 8.94 17.05 -13.19
N LEU A 79 8.61 17.97 -12.27
CA LEU A 79 8.39 17.61 -10.86
C LEU A 79 7.20 16.66 -10.70
N LEU A 80 6.06 16.98 -11.32
CA LEU A 80 4.85 16.13 -11.26
C LEU A 80 5.14 14.75 -11.84
N ALA A 81 5.79 14.66 -13.00
CA ALA A 81 6.19 13.39 -13.59
C ALA A 81 7.12 12.58 -12.66
N ALA A 82 8.02 13.23 -11.92
CA ALA A 82 8.88 12.55 -10.96
C ALA A 82 8.10 12.01 -9.75
N ILE A 83 7.09 12.75 -9.26
CA ILE A 83 6.19 12.29 -8.19
C ILE A 83 5.36 11.10 -8.69
N ASP A 84 4.79 11.19 -9.88
CA ASP A 84 3.96 10.14 -10.49
C ASP A 84 4.76 8.86 -10.69
N ALA A 85 5.99 8.96 -11.18
CA ALA A 85 6.89 7.83 -11.35
C ALA A 85 7.22 7.16 -10.00
N GLU A 86 7.49 7.94 -8.95
CA GLU A 86 7.77 7.40 -7.62
C GLU A 86 6.54 6.70 -7.01
N ILE A 87 5.34 7.27 -7.20
CA ILE A 87 4.09 6.66 -6.74
C ILE A 87 3.79 5.37 -7.52
N ALA A 88 3.99 5.37 -8.84
CA ALA A 88 3.83 4.18 -9.66
C ALA A 88 4.79 3.06 -9.23
N ALA A 89 6.07 3.39 -9.01
CA ALA A 89 7.05 2.46 -8.48
C ALA A 89 6.61 1.91 -7.11
N PHE A 90 6.22 2.77 -6.18
CA PHE A 90 5.73 2.39 -4.85
C PHE A 90 4.51 1.46 -4.90
N LYS A 91 3.58 1.70 -5.83
CA LYS A 91 2.38 0.85 -6.01
C LYS A 91 2.73 -0.54 -6.55
N SER A 92 3.82 -0.67 -7.31
CA SER A 92 4.29 -1.95 -7.85
C SER A 92 5.12 -2.78 -6.86
N GLU A 93 5.61 -2.16 -5.77
CA GLU A 93 6.48 -2.81 -4.81
C GLU A 93 5.83 -3.95 -4.03
N ARG A 94 6.57 -5.05 -3.90
CA ARG A 94 6.15 -6.20 -3.11
C ARG A 94 5.86 -5.80 -1.66
N ILE A 95 4.82 -6.42 -1.09
CA ILE A 95 4.29 -6.06 0.21
C ILE A 95 4.75 -7.08 1.26
N HIS A 96 5.22 -6.59 2.41
CA HIS A 96 5.61 -7.43 3.54
C HIS A 96 4.39 -7.96 4.29
N ALA A 97 4.55 -9.14 4.90
CA ALA A 97 3.53 -9.81 5.72
C ALA A 97 2.76 -8.87 6.68
N LYS A 98 3.47 -8.06 7.46
CA LYS A 98 2.85 -7.12 8.42
C LYS A 98 1.99 -6.04 7.77
N VAL A 99 2.34 -5.64 6.56
CA VAL A 99 1.56 -4.67 5.81
C VAL A 99 0.35 -5.35 5.17
N VAL A 100 0.47 -6.62 4.74
CA VAL A 100 -0.69 -7.40 4.27
C VAL A 100 -1.73 -7.62 5.38
N GLU A 101 -1.27 -7.97 6.59
CA GLU A 101 -2.13 -8.10 7.78
C GLU A 101 -2.93 -6.81 8.03
N GLU A 102 -2.28 -5.65 7.91
CA GLU A 102 -2.93 -4.34 8.06
C GLU A 102 -3.91 -4.04 6.90
N ILE A 103 -3.49 -4.20 5.65
CA ILE A 103 -4.31 -3.89 4.46
C ILE A 103 -5.59 -4.72 4.43
N LEU A 104 -5.48 -6.01 4.71
CA LEU A 104 -6.62 -6.94 4.62
C LEU A 104 -7.38 -7.08 5.93
N ALA A 105 -6.96 -6.37 6.99
CA ALA A 105 -7.49 -6.50 8.34
C ALA A 105 -7.58 -7.98 8.80
N ILE A 106 -6.48 -8.71 8.62
CA ILE A 106 -6.37 -10.14 8.95
C ILE A 106 -5.26 -10.40 9.96
N SER A 107 -5.41 -11.45 10.75
CA SER A 107 -4.41 -11.93 11.68
C SER A 107 -3.22 -12.61 10.99
N ALA A 108 -2.10 -12.70 11.71
CA ALA A 108 -0.95 -13.47 11.24
C ALA A 108 -1.26 -14.95 11.00
N GLN A 109 -2.17 -15.53 11.79
CA GLN A 109 -2.60 -16.92 11.64
C GLN A 109 -3.43 -17.12 10.37
N GLU A 110 -4.40 -16.25 10.11
CA GLU A 110 -5.17 -16.26 8.86
C GLU A 110 -4.25 -16.11 7.65
N ARG A 111 -3.33 -15.14 7.69
CA ARG A 111 -2.33 -14.95 6.62
C ARG A 111 -1.52 -16.22 6.37
N LEU A 112 -0.99 -16.86 7.42
CA LEU A 112 -0.21 -18.09 7.28
C LEU A 112 -1.03 -19.24 6.71
N ARG A 113 -2.26 -19.44 7.21
CA ARG A 113 -3.19 -20.46 6.73
C ARG A 113 -3.54 -20.25 5.27
N TRP A 114 -3.89 -19.03 4.88
CA TRP A 114 -4.27 -18.69 3.51
C TRP A 114 -3.10 -18.66 2.54
N THR A 115 -1.89 -18.39 3.04
CA THR A 115 -0.67 -18.58 2.25
C THR A 115 -0.43 -20.06 1.99
N LYS A 116 -0.56 -20.91 3.03
CA LYS A 116 -0.32 -22.36 2.92
C LYS A 116 -1.32 -23.07 1.99
N ASN A 117 -2.59 -22.65 2.01
CA ASN A 117 -3.64 -23.26 1.19
C ASN A 117 -3.77 -22.61 -0.21
N GLY A 118 -2.89 -21.67 -0.55
CA GLY A 118 -2.82 -21.04 -1.88
C GLY A 118 -3.83 -19.92 -2.14
N ARG A 119 -4.72 -19.58 -1.20
CA ARG A 119 -5.66 -18.46 -1.34
C ARG A 119 -4.96 -17.10 -1.40
N LEU A 120 -3.88 -16.94 -0.65
CA LEU A 120 -3.07 -15.73 -0.62
C LEU A 120 -1.78 -15.94 -1.43
N PRO A 121 -1.64 -15.35 -2.63
CA PRO A 121 -0.49 -15.60 -3.50
C PRO A 121 0.78 -14.95 -2.95
N THR A 122 1.93 -15.62 -3.14
CA THR A 122 3.24 -15.09 -2.77
C THR A 122 4.05 -14.75 -4.03
N SER A 123 5.03 -13.86 -3.89
CA SER A 123 5.85 -13.35 -5.00
C SER A 123 7.36 -13.52 -4.75
N GLY A 124 7.70 -14.43 -3.84
CA GLY A 124 9.06 -14.73 -3.40
C GLY A 124 9.31 -14.39 -1.93
N HIS A 125 10.59 -14.41 -1.58
CA HIS A 125 11.08 -14.13 -0.24
C HIS A 125 12.21 -13.09 -0.30
N THR A 126 12.32 -12.25 0.73
CA THR A 126 13.53 -11.49 0.99
C THR A 126 14.20 -12.05 2.24
N SER A 127 15.53 -12.02 2.29
CA SER A 127 16.27 -12.42 3.47
C SER A 127 17.17 -11.29 3.95
N PHE A 128 17.32 -11.19 5.26
CA PHE A 128 18.34 -10.33 5.86
C PHE A 128 19.02 -11.05 7.01
N GLN A 129 20.27 -10.71 7.25
CA GLN A 129 21.04 -11.26 8.36
C GLN A 129 20.81 -10.45 9.62
N ASN A 130 20.58 -11.15 10.73
CA ASN A 130 20.63 -10.59 12.07
C ASN A 130 21.69 -11.37 12.87
N GLY A 131 22.93 -10.88 12.82
CA GLY A 131 24.11 -11.61 13.29
C GLY A 131 24.27 -12.92 12.50
N LYS A 132 24.28 -14.07 13.20
CA LYS A 132 24.37 -15.40 12.58
C LYS A 132 23.05 -15.95 12.04
N LYS A 133 21.91 -15.30 12.31
CA LYS A 133 20.59 -15.80 11.91
C LYS A 133 20.16 -15.16 10.60
N SER A 134 19.80 -15.99 9.61
CA SER A 134 19.14 -15.53 8.39
C SER A 134 17.62 -15.52 8.60
N ILE A 135 16.98 -14.37 8.42
CA ILE A 135 15.53 -14.23 8.56
C ILE A 135 14.93 -14.13 7.16
N PHE A 136 14.07 -15.10 6.80
CA PHE A 136 13.34 -15.10 5.54
C PHE A 136 11.95 -14.48 5.73
N LEU A 137 11.64 -13.46 4.96
CA LEU A 137 10.36 -12.78 4.93
C LEU A 137 9.63 -13.11 3.64
N VAL A 138 8.41 -13.63 3.75
CA VAL A 138 7.50 -13.82 2.62
C VAL A 138 7.04 -12.46 2.10
N LEU A 139 7.08 -12.31 0.78
CA LEU A 139 6.63 -11.12 0.08
C LEU A 139 5.40 -11.42 -0.77
N TYR A 140 4.49 -10.46 -0.82
CA TYR A 140 3.21 -10.58 -1.51
C TYR A 140 3.14 -9.63 -2.71
N PRO A 141 2.59 -10.07 -3.85
CA PRO A 141 2.48 -9.23 -5.03
C PRO A 141 1.46 -8.11 -4.80
N ALA A 142 1.86 -6.87 -5.06
CA ALA A 142 1.03 -5.69 -4.78
C ALA A 142 -0.33 -5.74 -5.49
N ALA A 143 -0.36 -6.18 -6.76
CA ALA A 143 -1.58 -6.25 -7.54
C ALA A 143 -2.64 -7.19 -6.92
N ALA A 144 -2.22 -8.37 -6.46
CA ALA A 144 -3.15 -9.33 -5.85
C ALA A 144 -3.69 -8.81 -4.50
N ILE A 145 -2.82 -8.22 -3.68
CA ILE A 145 -3.23 -7.62 -2.40
C ILE A 145 -4.16 -6.43 -2.64
N ALA A 146 -3.88 -5.59 -3.64
CA ALA A 146 -4.74 -4.48 -4.02
C ALA A 146 -6.11 -4.95 -4.53
N SER A 147 -6.18 -6.09 -5.22
CA SER A 147 -7.46 -6.70 -5.62
C SER A 147 -8.25 -7.14 -4.40
N LEU A 148 -7.61 -7.87 -3.47
CA LEU A 148 -8.25 -8.32 -2.23
C LEU A 148 -8.69 -7.16 -1.33
N ALA A 149 -7.92 -6.07 -1.28
CA ALA A 149 -8.27 -4.88 -0.51
C ALA A 149 -9.52 -4.16 -1.05
N ARG A 150 -9.82 -4.32 -2.35
CA ARG A 150 -11.06 -3.80 -2.98
C ARG A 150 -12.25 -4.76 -2.84
N SER A 151 -11.99 -6.00 -2.43
CA SER A 151 -12.96 -7.09 -2.32
C SER A 151 -12.97 -7.70 -0.91
N PRO A 152 -13.34 -6.93 0.13
CA PRO A 152 -13.39 -7.42 1.50
C PRO A 152 -14.34 -8.61 1.68
N GLU A 153 -15.38 -8.73 0.85
CA GLU A 153 -16.30 -9.86 0.82
C GLU A 153 -15.60 -11.20 0.54
N GLN A 154 -14.53 -11.19 -0.24
CA GLN A 154 -13.75 -12.40 -0.52
C GLN A 154 -12.98 -12.89 0.71
N VAL A 155 -12.44 -11.96 1.50
CA VAL A 155 -11.76 -12.25 2.77
C VAL A 155 -12.76 -12.85 3.77
N GLU A 156 -13.96 -12.28 3.83
CA GLU A 156 -15.01 -12.79 4.72
C GLU A 156 -15.52 -14.17 4.31
N ALA A 157 -15.71 -14.41 3.01
CA ALA A 157 -16.07 -15.72 2.49
C ALA A 157 -15.04 -16.80 2.87
N TRP A 158 -13.74 -16.45 2.90
CA TRP A 158 -12.71 -17.37 3.37
C TRP A 158 -12.80 -17.69 4.85
N ARG A 159 -13.11 -16.69 5.71
CA ARG A 159 -13.35 -16.94 7.15
C ARG A 159 -14.54 -17.84 7.38
N GLN A 160 -15.62 -17.64 6.63
CA GLN A 160 -16.80 -18.48 6.72
C GLN A 160 -16.49 -19.93 6.32
N ALA A 161 -15.78 -20.13 5.20
CA ALA A 161 -15.35 -21.46 4.77
C ALA A 161 -14.43 -22.15 5.80
N ASP A 162 -13.57 -21.39 6.48
CA ASP A 162 -12.69 -21.92 7.53
C ASP A 162 -13.51 -22.38 8.75
N THR A 163 -14.53 -21.59 9.14
CA THR A 163 -15.47 -21.94 10.21
C THR A 163 -16.27 -23.21 9.90
N ASP A 164 -16.77 -23.34 8.68
CA ASP A 164 -17.57 -24.50 8.29
C ASP A 164 -16.73 -25.77 8.18
N THR A 165 -15.49 -25.65 7.71
CA THR A 165 -14.52 -26.75 7.73
C THR A 165 -14.25 -27.25 9.16
N ALA A 166 -14.08 -26.33 10.11
CA ALA A 166 -13.86 -26.68 11.51
C ALA A 166 -15.08 -27.41 12.12
N LYS A 167 -16.31 -26.94 11.84
CA LYS A 167 -17.54 -27.62 12.28
C LYS A 167 -17.65 -29.04 11.73
N HIS A 168 -17.29 -29.24 10.46
CA HIS A 168 -17.31 -30.56 9.83
C HIS A 168 -16.27 -31.52 10.41
N ALA A 169 -15.10 -31.05 10.79
CA ALA A 169 -14.06 -31.86 11.43
C ALA A 169 -14.53 -32.37 12.80
N VAL A 170 -15.07 -31.49 13.65
CA VAL A 170 -15.58 -31.84 14.99
C VAL A 170 -16.68 -32.91 14.89
N ARG A 171 -17.64 -32.74 13.97
CA ARG A 171 -18.72 -33.72 13.77
C ARG A 171 -18.24 -35.11 13.36
N ARG A 172 -17.12 -35.22 12.64
CA ARG A 172 -16.55 -36.53 12.24
C ARG A 172 -15.88 -37.23 13.41
N GLU A 173 -15.18 -36.47 14.25
CA GLU A 173 -14.48 -37.01 15.43
C GLU A 173 -15.47 -37.55 16.47
N SER A 174 -16.58 -36.83 16.71
CA SER A 174 -17.66 -37.29 17.61
C SER A 174 -18.37 -38.56 17.13
N LYS A 175 -18.32 -38.86 15.82
CA LYS A 175 -18.95 -40.05 15.22
C LYS A 175 -18.04 -41.28 15.18
N SER A 176 -16.74 -41.09 15.45
CA SER A 176 -15.74 -42.17 15.45
C SER A 176 -15.41 -42.69 16.85
N THR A 177 -15.89 -42.02 17.90
CA THR A 177 -15.69 -42.38 19.32
C THR A 177 -16.95 -42.95 19.99
N ALA A 178 -18.02 -43.15 19.23
CA ALA A 178 -19.25 -43.83 19.63
C ALA A 178 -19.41 -45.12 18.83
#